data_AF-A0A951WZW5-F1
#
_entry.id   AF-A0A951WZW5-F1
#
_cell.length_a   1.000
_cell.length_b   1.000
_cell.length_c   1.000
_cell.angle_alpha   90.00
_cell.angle_beta   90.00
_cell.angle_gamma   90.00
#
_symmetry.space_group_name_H-M   'P 1'
#
loop_
_entity.id
_entity.type
_entity.pdbx_description
1 polymer ?
#
loop_
_entity_poly.entity_id
_entity_poly.type
_entity_poly.pdbx_seq_one_letter_code
_entity_poly.pdbx_strand_id
1 'polypeptide(L)'
;MAGCLDAPAPVETEELLTNRILVWHNLLDQEATAFENAIARYRRLNPHIDVIVQRAAPEGDQVAEFIRMTRSGLGPDLLLADSARLESMLQQRSVRPIDEWITEDLANRYLASALQALQSDGSLYGLPVYLNTTVLYFHEDLVERPPTTLEELLTEARNGRQVLMNSSFTNAFWGAKAFGINLLVGASQEGVETAGVSNWLSWMEQLRDTPGILLDTDDSVLQNRFLEGDIAYYVGSATAWTTIKRALDDAASAAVLPSGPSGSSGPFLTAGALFFNAVSSEEQAHTAFDLARFLTNSEQQGIMMRDAQITPANLNTRISPGLYPEIAAFEAQARTAIPWPNDSASRDLLAAVAQAYGSVMSGTSSPTETAAVLADRLATEFGLASAAAVPPHCPETGTLTVQGFATGVYPAVLRDLAEGFRTFCPGIEVVVELLPAPATQGVLGNMQVNTFSGDLLLFSHGQIRTLVESGALADVTDQIDKNLVQQIRPPAVDALRQDGKLYGIPLYLDVQTWFYNRALVPDPAGTLDDLRSQARTAALVTLDGTFERGFWGIGAFGGRLFNEDGQFVLPVDAQVNWLNWLKESRDRFQIALGFDQDTLR
;
A
#
# COMPACT_ATOMS: atom_id res chain seq x y z
N MET A 1 -77.20 -49.66 18.56
CA MET A 1 -76.54 -49.21 17.32
C MET A 1 -75.36 -48.35 17.74
N ALA A 2 -74.15 -48.89 17.61
CA ALA A 2 -72.92 -48.15 17.80
C ALA A 2 -72.62 -47.39 16.51
N GLY A 3 -72.48 -46.07 16.59
CA GLY A 3 -71.97 -45.23 15.51
C GLY A 3 -70.52 -44.86 15.82
N CYS A 4 -69.60 -45.31 14.98
CA CYS A 4 -68.22 -44.84 14.94
C CYS A 4 -68.21 -43.36 14.54
N LEU A 5 -67.52 -42.52 15.31
CA LEU A 5 -67.04 -41.22 14.87
C LEU A 5 -65.57 -41.40 14.51
N ASP A 6 -65.26 -41.24 13.22
CA ASP A 6 -63.91 -41.15 12.72
C ASP A 6 -63.17 -39.99 13.41
N ALA A 7 -61.97 -40.26 13.90
CA ALA A 7 -61.04 -39.23 14.33
C ALA A 7 -60.47 -38.51 13.09
N PRO A 8 -60.26 -37.18 13.11
CA PRO A 8 -59.59 -36.51 12.01
C PRO A 8 -58.12 -36.94 11.97
N ALA A 9 -57.62 -37.20 10.77
CA ALA A 9 -56.22 -37.56 10.53
C ALA A 9 -55.29 -36.39 10.95
N PRO A 10 -54.18 -36.65 11.66
CA PRO A 10 -53.14 -35.65 11.87
C PRO A 10 -52.12 -35.77 10.73
N VAL A 11 -52.38 -35.10 9.61
CA VAL A 11 -51.38 -34.91 8.53
C VAL A 11 -51.65 -33.54 7.90
N GLU A 12 -51.02 -32.48 8.42
CA GLU A 12 -50.91 -31.19 7.71
C GLU A 12 -49.87 -30.28 8.38
N THR A 13 -49.70 -30.29 9.70
CA THR A 13 -48.82 -29.33 10.41
C THR A 13 -47.32 -29.64 10.33
N GLU A 14 -46.93 -30.91 10.21
CA GLU A 14 -45.51 -31.34 10.17
C GLU A 14 -44.93 -31.18 8.75
N GLU A 15 -45.72 -31.54 7.71
CA GLU A 15 -45.41 -31.35 6.28
C GLU A 15 -45.35 -29.87 5.86
N LEU A 16 -46.07 -28.99 6.57
CA LEU A 16 -46.04 -27.53 6.38
C LEU A 16 -44.77 -26.86 6.97
N LEU A 17 -44.07 -27.51 7.91
CA LEU A 17 -42.85 -26.97 8.52
C LEU A 17 -41.58 -27.41 7.79
N THR A 18 -41.54 -28.62 7.23
CA THR A 18 -40.39 -29.13 6.44
C THR A 18 -40.22 -28.43 5.09
N ASN A 19 -41.31 -27.87 4.52
CA ASN A 19 -41.29 -27.14 3.25
C ASN A 19 -41.04 -25.62 3.39
N ARG A 20 -40.65 -25.14 4.58
CA ARG A 20 -40.40 -23.73 4.84
C ARG A 20 -38.91 -23.44 4.98
N ILE A 21 -38.44 -22.40 4.28
CA ILE A 21 -37.05 -21.92 4.34
C ILE A 21 -37.02 -20.46 4.75
N LEU A 22 -36.37 -20.14 5.86
CA LEU A 22 -36.14 -18.77 6.32
C LEU A 22 -34.78 -18.27 5.82
N VAL A 23 -34.77 -17.15 5.11
CA VAL A 23 -33.57 -16.51 4.55
C VAL A 23 -33.37 -15.14 5.18
N TRP A 24 -32.18 -14.89 5.70
CA TRP A 24 -31.77 -13.59 6.22
C TRP A 24 -30.73 -12.91 5.32
N HIS A 25 -30.84 -11.60 5.12
CA HIS A 25 -29.83 -10.77 4.44
C HIS A 25 -29.81 -9.34 4.99
N ASN A 26 -28.71 -8.62 4.79
CA ASN A 26 -28.56 -7.21 5.17
C ASN A 26 -28.33 -6.27 3.96
N LEU A 27 -28.49 -6.78 2.73
CA LEU A 27 -28.38 -5.99 1.49
C LEU A 27 -29.17 -4.68 1.55
N LEU A 28 -28.70 -3.65 0.84
CA LEU A 28 -29.31 -2.33 0.84
C LEU A 28 -30.16 -2.07 -0.42
N ASP A 29 -31.26 -1.33 -0.25
CA ASP A 29 -32.06 -0.72 -1.31
C ASP A 29 -32.27 -1.58 -2.57
N GLN A 30 -31.55 -1.24 -3.65
CA GLN A 30 -31.64 -1.88 -4.96
C GLN A 30 -31.11 -3.32 -4.95
N GLU A 31 -30.07 -3.60 -4.16
CA GLU A 31 -29.50 -4.93 -3.99
C GLU A 31 -30.50 -5.86 -3.30
N ALA A 32 -31.13 -5.39 -2.21
CA ALA A 32 -32.19 -6.12 -1.53
C ALA A 32 -33.35 -6.44 -2.49
N THR A 33 -33.78 -5.45 -3.27
CA THR A 33 -34.85 -5.61 -4.27
C THR A 33 -34.49 -6.66 -5.32
N ALA A 34 -33.27 -6.62 -5.87
CA ALA A 34 -32.81 -7.57 -6.88
C ALA A 34 -32.72 -9.01 -6.32
N PHE A 35 -32.21 -9.15 -5.09
CA PHE A 35 -32.10 -10.44 -4.38
C PHE A 35 -33.48 -11.03 -4.06
N GLU A 36 -34.40 -10.24 -3.49
CA GLU A 36 -35.77 -10.68 -3.20
C GLU A 36 -36.56 -11.02 -4.46
N ASN A 37 -36.32 -10.32 -5.58
CA ASN A 37 -36.89 -10.66 -6.87
C ASN A 37 -36.38 -12.01 -7.41
N ALA A 38 -35.12 -12.37 -7.15
CA ALA A 38 -34.59 -13.69 -7.46
C ALA A 38 -35.28 -14.78 -6.62
N ILE A 39 -35.49 -14.53 -5.32
CA ILE A 39 -36.25 -15.45 -4.46
C ILE A 39 -37.71 -15.56 -4.94
N ALA A 40 -38.34 -14.47 -5.37
CA ALA A 40 -39.69 -14.51 -5.92
C ALA A 40 -39.78 -15.34 -7.21
N ARG A 41 -38.73 -15.36 -8.05
CA ARG A 41 -38.63 -16.28 -9.20
C ARG A 41 -38.56 -17.73 -8.75
N TYR A 42 -37.75 -18.03 -7.74
CA TYR A 42 -37.67 -19.37 -7.17
C TYR A 42 -39.03 -19.86 -6.64
N ARG A 43 -39.74 -19.03 -5.86
CA ARG A 43 -41.09 -19.36 -5.34
C ARG A 43 -42.09 -19.68 -6.46
N ARG A 44 -42.02 -18.97 -7.59
CA ARG A 44 -42.90 -19.25 -8.75
C ARG A 44 -42.61 -20.60 -9.40
N LEU A 45 -41.33 -21.00 -9.44
CA LEU A 45 -40.92 -22.30 -9.99
C LEU A 45 -41.16 -23.45 -9.01
N ASN A 46 -41.16 -23.16 -7.71
CA ASN A 46 -41.32 -24.13 -6.64
C ASN A 46 -42.45 -23.72 -5.68
N PRO A 47 -43.72 -23.75 -6.11
CA PRO A 47 -44.84 -23.25 -5.31
C PRO A 47 -45.15 -24.09 -4.05
N HIS A 48 -44.52 -25.26 -3.93
CA HIS A 48 -44.61 -26.13 -2.76
C HIS A 48 -43.63 -25.73 -1.65
N ILE A 49 -42.68 -24.81 -1.91
CA ILE A 49 -41.69 -24.34 -0.93
C ILE A 49 -42.08 -22.94 -0.44
N ASP A 50 -42.33 -22.80 0.86
CA ASP A 50 -42.60 -21.53 1.52
C ASP A 50 -41.28 -20.85 1.92
N VAL A 51 -40.71 -20.06 1.01
CA VAL A 51 -39.52 -19.26 1.34
C VAL A 51 -39.96 -17.99 2.07
N ILE A 52 -39.45 -17.72 3.27
CA ILE A 52 -39.63 -16.47 4.01
C ILE A 52 -38.32 -15.69 3.97
N VAL A 53 -38.39 -14.39 3.68
CA VAL A 53 -37.21 -13.52 3.65
C VAL A 53 -37.35 -12.47 4.73
N GLN A 54 -36.30 -12.29 5.53
CA GLN A 54 -36.23 -11.26 6.55
C GLN A 54 -34.94 -10.46 6.39
N ARG A 55 -35.10 -9.17 6.13
CA ARG A 55 -33.99 -8.23 6.08
C ARG A 55 -33.59 -7.84 7.51
N ALA A 56 -32.30 -7.93 7.82
CA ALA A 56 -31.77 -7.42 9.08
C ALA A 56 -31.83 -5.89 9.12
N ALA A 57 -31.96 -5.33 10.33
CA ALA A 57 -31.85 -3.89 10.52
C ALA A 57 -30.45 -3.41 10.09
N PRO A 58 -30.33 -2.31 9.32
CA PRO A 58 -29.03 -1.85 8.79
C PRO A 58 -27.97 -1.60 9.86
N GLU A 59 -28.37 -1.16 11.06
CA GLU A 59 -27.45 -0.85 12.18
C GLU A 59 -27.15 -2.06 13.08
N GLY A 60 -27.80 -3.21 12.84
CA GLY A 60 -27.65 -4.40 13.68
C GLY A 60 -26.53 -5.34 13.21
N ASP A 61 -25.85 -6.00 14.16
CA ASP A 61 -24.95 -7.10 13.82
C ASP A 61 -25.78 -8.37 13.48
N GLN A 62 -26.07 -8.53 12.19
CA GLN A 62 -26.83 -9.67 11.66
C GLN A 62 -26.19 -11.02 12.01
N VAL A 63 -24.86 -11.11 12.03
CA VAL A 63 -24.18 -12.39 12.29
C VAL A 63 -24.25 -12.74 13.78
N ALA A 64 -24.10 -11.75 14.67
CA ALA A 64 -24.30 -11.96 16.10
C ALA A 64 -25.74 -12.37 16.41
N GLU A 65 -26.72 -11.74 15.74
CA GLU A 65 -28.14 -12.11 15.81
C GLU A 65 -28.37 -13.54 15.32
N PHE A 66 -27.81 -13.89 14.16
CA PHE A 66 -27.88 -15.24 13.58
C PHE A 66 -27.36 -16.28 14.56
N ILE A 67 -26.14 -16.10 15.09
CA ILE A 67 -25.54 -17.00 16.08
C ILE A 67 -26.45 -17.16 17.30
N ARG A 68 -27.00 -16.05 17.81
CA ARG A 68 -27.90 -16.09 18.97
C ARG A 68 -29.16 -16.89 18.68
N MET A 69 -29.80 -16.65 17.54
CA MET A 69 -31.06 -17.29 17.17
C MET A 69 -30.86 -18.76 16.84
N THR A 70 -29.77 -19.11 16.17
CA THR A 70 -29.35 -20.50 15.92
C THR A 70 -29.21 -21.30 17.22
N ARG A 71 -28.58 -20.74 18.26
CA ARG A 71 -28.49 -21.41 19.59
C ARG A 71 -29.86 -21.66 20.24
N SER A 72 -30.85 -20.83 19.94
CA SER A 72 -32.22 -21.00 20.43
C SER A 72 -33.10 -21.89 19.54
N GLY A 73 -32.57 -22.41 18.42
CA GLY A 73 -33.33 -23.19 17.44
C GLY A 73 -34.29 -22.35 16.58
N LEU A 74 -34.11 -21.02 16.57
CA LEU A 74 -34.97 -20.05 15.87
C LEU A 74 -34.21 -19.29 14.78
N GLY A 75 -33.00 -19.73 14.43
CA GLY A 75 -32.20 -19.12 13.37
C GLY A 75 -32.79 -19.36 11.97
N PRO A 76 -32.44 -18.53 10.98
CA PRO A 76 -32.80 -18.77 9.58
C PRO A 76 -32.09 -20.01 9.05
N ASP A 77 -32.64 -20.65 8.02
CA ASP A 77 -31.98 -21.76 7.32
C ASP A 77 -30.81 -21.28 6.46
N LEU A 78 -30.95 -20.09 5.86
CA LEU A 78 -29.91 -19.41 5.08
C LEU A 78 -29.60 -18.02 5.62
N LEU A 79 -28.32 -17.70 5.70
CA LEU A 79 -27.82 -16.35 5.97
C LEU A 79 -26.97 -15.88 4.79
N LEU A 80 -27.34 -14.77 4.16
CA LEU A 80 -26.44 -14.03 3.28
C LEU A 80 -25.56 -13.11 4.14
N ALA A 81 -24.27 -13.39 4.21
CA ALA A 81 -23.28 -12.59 4.92
C ALA A 81 -21.93 -12.57 4.19
N ASP A 82 -21.04 -11.65 4.57
CA ASP A 82 -19.68 -11.59 4.04
C ASP A 82 -18.83 -12.76 4.58
N SER A 83 -17.99 -13.33 3.71
CA SER A 83 -17.14 -14.47 4.02
C SER A 83 -16.15 -14.23 5.15
N ALA A 84 -15.74 -12.99 5.40
CA ALA A 84 -14.90 -12.63 6.54
C ALA A 84 -15.57 -12.91 7.90
N ARG A 85 -16.90 -13.15 7.93
CA ARG A 85 -17.64 -13.50 9.13
C ARG A 85 -17.68 -15.01 9.42
N LEU A 86 -17.19 -15.85 8.51
CA LEU A 86 -17.26 -17.32 8.63
C LEU A 86 -16.63 -17.82 9.93
N GLU A 87 -15.43 -17.35 10.29
CA GLU A 87 -14.76 -17.77 11.52
C GLU A 87 -15.63 -17.59 12.77
N SER A 88 -16.26 -16.41 12.90
CA SER A 88 -17.11 -16.11 14.06
C SER A 88 -18.29 -17.07 14.17
N MET A 89 -18.82 -17.55 13.05
CA MET A 89 -19.89 -18.53 13.00
C MET A 89 -19.39 -19.95 13.31
N LEU A 90 -18.19 -20.31 12.85
CA LEU A 90 -17.55 -21.61 13.14
C LEU A 90 -17.20 -21.78 14.61
N GLN A 91 -16.62 -20.74 15.23
CA GLN A 91 -16.33 -20.73 16.67
C GLN A 91 -17.57 -21.01 17.52
N GLN A 92 -18.74 -20.61 17.01
CA GLN A 92 -20.04 -20.79 17.67
C GLN A 92 -20.86 -21.95 17.10
N ARG A 93 -20.27 -22.78 16.23
CA ARG A 93 -20.90 -23.95 15.59
C ARG A 93 -22.26 -23.63 14.98
N SER A 94 -22.40 -22.44 14.41
CA SER A 94 -23.68 -21.93 13.91
C SER A 94 -23.92 -22.19 12.42
N VAL A 95 -22.89 -22.66 11.70
CA VAL A 95 -22.96 -23.03 10.28
C VAL A 95 -22.53 -24.47 10.04
N ARG A 96 -23.09 -25.12 9.01
CA ARG A 96 -22.71 -26.48 8.59
C ARG A 96 -21.90 -26.48 7.30
N PRO A 97 -20.98 -27.46 7.12
CA PRO A 97 -20.33 -27.69 5.84
C PRO A 97 -21.36 -28.16 4.79
N ILE A 98 -21.04 -27.93 3.52
CA ILE A 98 -21.90 -28.29 2.37
C ILE A 98 -21.22 -29.22 1.37
N ASP A 99 -20.04 -29.75 1.68
CA ASP A 99 -19.19 -30.52 0.76
C ASP A 99 -19.91 -31.69 0.09
N GLU A 100 -20.84 -32.34 0.80
CA GLU A 100 -21.64 -33.45 0.30
C GLU A 100 -22.52 -33.08 -0.91
N TRP A 101 -22.83 -31.80 -1.11
CA TRP A 101 -23.64 -31.30 -2.23
C TRP A 101 -22.82 -30.62 -3.32
N ILE A 102 -21.50 -30.47 -3.12
CA ILE A 102 -20.62 -29.77 -4.05
C ILE A 102 -20.04 -30.75 -5.08
N THR A 103 -20.59 -30.71 -6.30
CA THR A 103 -20.01 -31.36 -7.47
C THR A 103 -18.88 -30.52 -8.06
N GLU A 104 -17.92 -31.15 -8.77
CA GLU A 104 -16.88 -30.46 -9.53
C GLU A 104 -17.46 -29.40 -10.50
N ASP A 105 -18.53 -29.74 -11.23
CA ASP A 105 -19.25 -28.83 -12.13
C ASP A 105 -19.89 -27.63 -11.44
N LEU A 106 -20.16 -27.71 -10.14
CA LEU A 106 -20.69 -26.61 -9.35
C LEU A 106 -19.55 -25.74 -8.83
N ALA A 107 -18.48 -26.36 -8.31
CA ALA A 107 -17.28 -25.65 -7.85
C ALA A 107 -16.63 -24.85 -8.98
N ASN A 108 -16.51 -25.44 -10.18
CA ASN A 108 -15.91 -24.80 -11.37
C ASN A 108 -16.69 -23.58 -11.89
N ARG A 109 -17.86 -23.26 -11.33
CA ARG A 109 -18.61 -22.04 -11.67
C ARG A 109 -18.10 -20.81 -10.94
N TYR A 110 -17.24 -20.95 -9.94
CA TYR A 110 -16.80 -19.84 -9.10
C TYR A 110 -15.29 -19.63 -9.24
N LEU A 111 -14.82 -18.43 -8.88
CA LEU A 111 -13.40 -18.22 -8.67
C LEU A 111 -12.91 -19.11 -7.54
N ALA A 112 -11.77 -19.79 -7.75
CA ALA A 112 -11.14 -20.63 -6.73
C ALA A 112 -10.85 -19.84 -5.45
N SER A 113 -10.40 -18.58 -5.57
CA SER A 113 -10.17 -17.68 -4.44
C SER A 113 -11.47 -17.35 -3.68
N ALA A 114 -12.60 -17.19 -4.37
CA ALA A 114 -13.89 -16.95 -3.71
C ALA A 114 -14.36 -18.17 -2.90
N LEU A 115 -14.14 -19.39 -3.42
CA LEU A 115 -14.42 -20.62 -2.68
C LEU A 115 -13.47 -20.81 -1.50
N GLN A 116 -12.17 -20.53 -1.68
CA GLN A 116 -11.18 -20.58 -0.59
C GLN A 116 -11.53 -19.61 0.55
N ALA A 117 -12.03 -18.41 0.23
CA ALA A 117 -12.52 -17.46 1.23
C ALA A 117 -13.77 -17.94 1.99
N LEU A 118 -14.37 -19.07 1.61
CA LEU A 118 -15.50 -19.71 2.29
C LEU A 118 -15.14 -21.09 2.86
N GLN A 119 -13.86 -21.47 2.78
CA GLN A 119 -13.35 -22.73 3.33
C GLN A 119 -12.71 -22.52 4.69
N SER A 120 -12.83 -23.53 5.54
CA SER A 120 -12.07 -23.66 6.79
C SER A 120 -11.81 -25.15 7.02
N ASP A 121 -10.59 -25.50 7.42
CA ASP A 121 -10.15 -26.89 7.61
C ASP A 121 -10.51 -27.83 6.44
N GLY A 122 -10.44 -27.32 5.21
CA GLY A 122 -10.72 -28.05 3.97
C GLY A 122 -12.21 -28.27 3.64
N SER A 123 -13.13 -27.79 4.48
CA SER A 123 -14.59 -27.90 4.26
C SER A 123 -15.17 -26.57 3.75
N LEU A 124 -16.12 -26.62 2.82
CA LEU A 124 -16.82 -25.44 2.30
C LEU A 124 -18.11 -25.16 3.10
N TYR A 125 -18.36 -23.90 3.45
CA TYR A 125 -19.50 -23.51 4.32
C TYR A 125 -20.57 -22.62 3.66
N GLY A 126 -20.39 -22.25 2.40
CA GLY A 126 -21.36 -21.41 1.71
C GLY A 126 -21.16 -21.34 0.19
N LEU A 127 -22.19 -20.83 -0.50
CA LEU A 127 -22.14 -20.58 -1.94
C LEU A 127 -22.00 -19.07 -2.22
N PRO A 128 -20.98 -18.64 -3.00
CA PRO A 128 -20.78 -17.23 -3.34
C PRO A 128 -21.94 -16.63 -4.14
N VAL A 129 -22.46 -15.50 -3.68
CA VAL A 129 -23.46 -14.66 -4.38
C VAL A 129 -22.79 -13.50 -5.10
N TYR A 130 -21.87 -12.81 -4.44
CA TYR A 130 -21.15 -11.67 -5.00
C TYR A 130 -19.69 -11.62 -4.54
N LEU A 131 -18.84 -10.97 -5.33
CA LEU A 131 -17.43 -10.75 -5.00
C LEU A 131 -17.23 -9.36 -4.41
N ASN A 132 -16.31 -9.26 -3.46
CA ASN A 132 -15.84 -7.99 -2.94
C ASN A 132 -14.31 -7.97 -2.83
N THR A 133 -13.70 -6.89 -3.29
CA THR A 133 -12.26 -6.66 -3.26
C THR A 133 -11.97 -5.16 -3.32
N THR A 134 -10.71 -4.74 -3.17
CA THR A 134 -10.30 -3.34 -3.25
C THR A 134 -9.91 -2.95 -4.67
N VAL A 135 -10.35 -1.79 -5.12
CA VAL A 135 -10.16 -1.24 -6.47
C VAL A 135 -9.74 0.23 -6.40
N LEU A 136 -9.32 0.80 -7.53
CA LEU A 136 -9.02 2.23 -7.65
C LEU A 136 -10.20 2.94 -8.32
N TYR A 137 -10.95 3.73 -7.55
CA TYR A 137 -11.91 4.68 -8.09
C TYR A 137 -11.21 5.96 -8.53
N PHE A 138 -11.72 6.59 -9.60
CA PHE A 138 -11.21 7.84 -10.09
C PHE A 138 -12.31 8.71 -10.72
N HIS A 139 -12.10 10.02 -10.70
CA HIS A 139 -12.98 10.97 -11.38
C HIS A 139 -12.56 11.19 -12.82
N GLU A 140 -13.43 10.88 -13.79
CA GLU A 140 -13.11 11.00 -15.22
C GLU A 140 -12.92 12.47 -15.66
N ASP A 141 -13.57 13.42 -14.96
CA ASP A 141 -13.40 14.86 -15.21
C ASP A 141 -12.05 15.39 -14.72
N LEU A 142 -11.43 14.71 -13.76
CA LEU A 142 -10.15 15.12 -13.19
C LEU A 142 -9.00 14.44 -13.92
N VAL A 143 -9.14 13.16 -14.29
CA VAL A 143 -8.04 12.34 -14.86
C VAL A 143 -8.45 11.67 -16.17
N GLU A 144 -7.61 11.79 -17.20
CA GLU A 144 -7.88 11.16 -18.51
C GLU A 144 -7.78 9.64 -18.47
N ARG A 145 -6.87 9.11 -17.64
CA ARG A 145 -6.66 7.68 -17.43
C ARG A 145 -6.13 7.43 -16.02
N PRO A 146 -6.55 6.34 -15.35
CA PRO A 146 -6.02 5.99 -14.05
C PRO A 146 -4.56 5.51 -14.15
N PRO A 147 -3.75 5.66 -13.08
CA PRO A 147 -2.40 5.14 -13.03
C PRO A 147 -2.41 3.61 -13.08
N THR A 148 -1.50 3.05 -13.86
CA THR A 148 -1.37 1.59 -14.07
C THR A 148 -0.21 0.98 -13.28
N THR A 149 0.66 1.83 -12.72
CA THR A 149 1.77 1.43 -11.85
C THR A 149 1.80 2.22 -10.53
N LEU A 150 2.39 1.64 -9.49
CA LEU A 150 2.57 2.31 -8.20
C LEU A 150 3.37 3.62 -8.31
N GLU A 151 4.37 3.69 -9.21
CA GLU A 151 5.14 4.91 -9.44
C GLU A 151 4.32 5.98 -10.16
N GLU A 152 3.46 5.58 -11.12
CA GLU A 152 2.51 6.51 -11.73
C GLU A 152 1.55 7.08 -10.68
N LEU A 153 1.03 6.25 -9.76
CA LEU A 153 0.16 6.72 -8.68
C LEU A 153 0.84 7.76 -7.78
N LEU A 154 2.10 7.51 -7.37
CA LEU A 154 2.87 8.47 -6.58
C LEU A 154 3.20 9.74 -7.39
N THR A 155 3.46 9.61 -8.69
CA THR A 155 3.70 10.76 -9.58
C THR A 155 2.46 11.64 -9.69
N GLU A 156 1.29 11.04 -9.87
CA GLU A 156 0.01 11.75 -9.89
C GLU A 156 -0.22 12.52 -8.59
N ALA A 157 0.04 11.89 -7.43
CA ALA A 157 -0.04 12.53 -6.12
C ALA A 157 0.91 13.74 -5.99
N ARG A 158 2.19 13.57 -6.36
CA ARG A 158 3.19 14.66 -6.36
C ARG A 158 2.81 15.82 -7.29
N ASN A 159 2.06 15.54 -8.36
CA ASN A 159 1.53 16.55 -9.28
C ASN A 159 0.23 17.22 -8.78
N GLY A 160 -0.17 16.95 -7.53
CA GLY A 160 -1.31 17.60 -6.87
C GLY A 160 -2.63 16.85 -7.02
N ARG A 161 -2.66 15.67 -7.65
CA ARG A 161 -3.87 14.85 -7.75
C ARG A 161 -4.05 14.01 -6.49
N GLN A 162 -5.01 14.40 -5.67
CA GLN A 162 -5.19 13.76 -4.36
C GLN A 162 -5.62 12.29 -4.49
N VAL A 163 -5.07 11.45 -3.61
CA VAL A 163 -5.40 10.02 -3.49
C VAL A 163 -5.85 9.74 -2.06
N LEU A 164 -7.07 9.25 -1.90
CA LEU A 164 -7.58 8.72 -0.63
C LEU A 164 -7.26 7.25 -0.49
N MET A 165 -6.75 6.83 0.66
CA MET A 165 -6.47 5.43 0.94
C MET A 165 -6.63 5.11 2.42
N ASN A 166 -7.21 3.95 2.71
CA ASN A 166 -7.26 3.46 4.08
C ASN A 166 -5.90 2.89 4.52
N SER A 167 -5.41 3.38 5.65
CA SER A 167 -4.09 3.05 6.21
C SER A 167 -4.09 1.89 7.19
N SER A 168 -5.26 1.32 7.51
CA SER A 168 -5.35 0.08 8.29
C SER A 168 -4.68 -1.05 7.53
N PHE A 169 -3.90 -1.90 8.21
CA PHE A 169 -3.12 -2.97 7.59
C PHE A 169 -3.92 -3.79 6.57
N THR A 170 -5.11 -4.27 6.96
CA THR A 170 -5.97 -5.08 6.09
C THR A 170 -6.30 -4.41 4.77
N ASN A 171 -6.59 -3.10 4.80
CA ASN A 171 -6.92 -2.32 3.62
C ASN A 171 -5.68 -1.83 2.87
N ALA A 172 -4.51 -1.74 3.51
CA ALA A 172 -3.26 -1.33 2.87
C ALA A 172 -2.45 -2.49 2.26
N PHE A 173 -2.76 -3.73 2.65
CA PHE A 173 -2.01 -4.92 2.24
C PHE A 173 -2.08 -5.22 0.73
N TRP A 174 -2.98 -4.59 -0.02
CA TRP A 174 -3.15 -4.84 -1.46
C TRP A 174 -1.87 -4.64 -2.28
N GLY A 175 -0.99 -3.73 -1.83
CA GLY A 175 0.29 -3.45 -2.49
C GLY A 175 1.34 -4.54 -2.26
N ALA A 176 1.21 -5.38 -1.22
CA ALA A 176 2.24 -6.33 -0.81
C ALA A 176 2.61 -7.32 -1.92
N LYS A 177 1.61 -7.89 -2.60
CA LYS A 177 1.82 -8.81 -3.73
C LYS A 177 2.58 -8.17 -4.89
N ALA A 178 2.38 -6.88 -5.10
CA ALA A 178 3.06 -6.12 -6.16
C ALA A 178 4.59 -6.01 -5.92
N PHE A 179 5.06 -6.35 -4.72
CA PHE A 179 6.47 -6.48 -4.35
C PHE A 179 6.91 -7.94 -4.12
N GLY A 180 6.09 -8.93 -4.51
CA GLY A 180 6.44 -10.36 -4.44
C GLY A 180 6.06 -11.06 -3.14
N ILE A 181 5.33 -10.40 -2.24
CA ILE A 181 4.90 -11.00 -0.97
C ILE A 181 3.69 -11.92 -1.22
N ASN A 182 3.92 -13.23 -1.21
CA ASN A 182 2.90 -14.25 -1.49
C ASN A 182 2.66 -15.18 -0.28
N LEU A 183 2.05 -14.66 0.79
CA LEU A 183 1.92 -15.37 2.07
C LEU A 183 0.79 -16.42 2.14
N LEU A 184 -0.28 -16.22 1.38
CA LEU A 184 -1.56 -16.94 1.59
C LEU A 184 -2.01 -17.79 0.38
N VAL A 185 -1.34 -17.68 -0.76
CA VAL A 185 -1.69 -18.45 -1.95
C VAL A 185 -0.79 -19.67 -1.98
N GLY A 186 -1.31 -20.80 -1.48
CA GLY A 186 -0.68 -22.11 -1.51
C GLY A 186 0.79 -22.02 -1.10
N ALA A 187 1.05 -21.94 0.21
CA ALA A 187 2.39 -21.87 0.79
C ALA A 187 3.33 -22.91 0.16
N SER A 188 3.96 -22.54 -0.96
CA SER A 188 5.12 -23.23 -1.47
C SER A 188 6.19 -22.97 -0.43
N GLN A 189 7.02 -23.97 -0.18
CA GLN A 189 8.22 -23.82 0.65
C GLN A 189 9.25 -22.83 0.06
N GLU A 190 8.85 -22.00 -0.91
CA GLU A 190 9.71 -21.01 -1.58
C GLU A 190 9.99 -19.78 -0.69
N GLY A 191 9.28 -19.66 0.43
CA GLY A 191 9.61 -18.71 1.48
C GLY A 191 9.15 -17.28 1.20
N VAL A 192 9.33 -16.43 2.21
CA VAL A 192 9.00 -15.00 2.11
C VAL A 192 10.27 -14.25 1.77
N GLU A 193 10.29 -13.59 0.61
CA GLU A 193 11.44 -12.77 0.22
C GLU A 193 11.52 -11.53 1.12
N THR A 194 12.52 -11.51 2.01
CA THR A 194 12.80 -10.37 2.89
C THR A 194 12.97 -9.06 2.11
N ALA A 195 13.52 -9.12 0.90
CA ALA A 195 13.64 -7.98 0.00
C ALA A 195 12.27 -7.44 -0.43
N GLY A 196 11.31 -8.31 -0.77
CA GLY A 196 9.95 -7.92 -1.11
C GLY A 196 9.23 -7.23 0.06
N VAL A 197 9.39 -7.77 1.27
CA VAL A 197 8.88 -7.14 2.51
C VAL A 197 9.48 -5.75 2.73
N SER A 198 10.82 -5.64 2.67
CA SER A 198 11.50 -4.36 2.86
C SER A 198 11.04 -3.33 1.81
N ASN A 199 10.97 -3.74 0.54
CA ASN A 199 10.57 -2.85 -0.55
C ASN A 199 9.12 -2.38 -0.42
N TRP A 200 8.20 -3.26 -0.05
CA TRP A 200 6.82 -2.88 0.21
C TRP A 200 6.70 -1.91 1.39
N LEU A 201 7.38 -2.19 2.50
CA LEU A 201 7.38 -1.31 3.67
C LEU A 201 8.00 0.06 3.36
N SER A 202 9.08 0.11 2.57
CA SER A 202 9.66 1.36 2.07
C SER A 202 8.71 2.12 1.17
N TRP A 203 7.96 1.43 0.31
CA TRP A 203 6.93 2.06 -0.51
C TRP A 203 5.77 2.60 0.32
N MET A 204 5.32 1.89 1.35
CA MET A 204 4.28 2.37 2.28
C MET A 204 4.74 3.63 3.05
N GLU A 205 6.00 3.65 3.48
CA GLU A 205 6.63 4.84 4.09
C GLU A 205 6.66 6.01 3.09
N GLN A 206 7.13 5.77 1.87
CA GLN A 206 7.15 6.79 0.82
C GLN A 206 5.74 7.30 0.47
N LEU A 207 4.75 6.40 0.40
CA LEU A 207 3.36 6.74 0.13
C LEU A 207 2.79 7.64 1.24
N ARG A 208 3.01 7.28 2.51
CA ARG A 208 2.62 8.12 3.66
C ARG A 208 3.21 9.53 3.57
N ASP A 209 4.46 9.63 3.15
CA ASP A 209 5.21 10.89 3.13
C ASP A 209 5.03 11.68 1.83
N THR A 210 4.31 11.13 0.83
CA THR A 210 4.08 11.78 -0.46
C THR A 210 2.96 12.83 -0.36
N PRO A 211 3.22 14.10 -0.69
CA PRO A 211 2.16 15.12 -0.75
C PRO A 211 1.04 14.68 -1.71
N GLY A 212 -0.22 14.90 -1.30
CA GLY A 212 -1.40 14.51 -2.06
C GLY A 212 -1.95 13.13 -1.70
N ILE A 213 -1.20 12.30 -0.98
CA ILE A 213 -1.75 11.09 -0.36
C ILE A 213 -2.44 11.48 0.95
N LEU A 214 -3.70 11.09 1.07
CA LEU A 214 -4.56 11.36 2.22
C LEU A 214 -4.99 10.02 2.83
N LEU A 215 -4.52 9.77 4.04
CA LEU A 215 -4.72 8.52 4.76
C LEU A 215 -5.71 8.72 5.91
N ASP A 216 -6.63 7.77 6.04
CA ASP A 216 -7.48 7.62 7.22
C ASP A 216 -7.61 6.12 7.54
N THR A 217 -8.14 5.76 8.70
CA THR A 217 -8.53 4.38 9.03
C THR A 217 -10.01 4.12 8.84
N ASP A 218 -10.82 5.17 8.72
CA ASP A 218 -12.27 5.11 8.51
C ASP A 218 -12.62 5.23 7.02
N ASP A 219 -13.06 4.10 6.43
CA ASP A 219 -13.49 4.05 5.03
C ASP A 219 -14.69 4.96 4.74
N SER A 220 -15.55 5.21 5.73
CA SER A 220 -16.73 6.07 5.55
C SER A 220 -16.32 7.52 5.37
N VAL A 221 -15.31 7.98 6.11
CA VAL A 221 -14.74 9.34 5.97
C VAL A 221 -14.10 9.49 4.60
N LEU A 222 -13.29 8.52 4.18
CA LEU A 222 -12.64 8.53 2.87
C LEU A 222 -13.67 8.51 1.73
N GLN A 223 -14.64 7.58 1.78
CA GLN A 223 -15.70 7.51 0.78
C GLN A 223 -16.45 8.84 0.70
N ASN A 224 -16.94 9.37 1.82
CA ASN A 224 -17.70 10.62 1.81
C ASN A 224 -16.90 11.79 1.21
N ARG A 225 -15.59 11.86 1.51
CA ARG A 225 -14.72 12.89 0.93
C ARG A 225 -14.53 12.71 -0.58
N PHE A 226 -14.43 11.47 -1.08
CA PHE A 226 -14.41 11.21 -2.53
C PHE A 226 -15.71 11.67 -3.22
N LEU A 227 -16.86 11.45 -2.58
CA LEU A 227 -18.17 11.85 -3.10
C LEU A 227 -18.35 13.38 -3.23
N GLU A 228 -17.47 14.19 -2.65
CA GLU A 228 -17.48 15.66 -2.83
C GLU A 228 -17.03 16.08 -4.25
N GLY A 229 -16.38 15.19 -5.00
CA GLY A 229 -16.10 15.36 -6.43
C GLY A 229 -14.81 16.12 -6.76
N ASP A 230 -14.01 16.51 -5.78
CA ASP A 230 -12.78 17.31 -5.95
C ASP A 230 -11.48 16.51 -5.77
N ILE A 231 -11.57 15.21 -5.53
CA ILE A 231 -10.44 14.31 -5.31
C ILE A 231 -10.27 13.38 -6.50
N ALA A 232 -9.04 13.25 -7.01
CA ALA A 232 -8.78 12.48 -8.21
C ALA A 232 -8.99 10.97 -8.02
N TYR A 233 -8.54 10.41 -6.90
CA TYR A 233 -8.47 8.97 -6.69
C TYR A 233 -8.95 8.52 -5.30
N TYR A 234 -9.60 7.36 -5.24
CA TYR A 234 -9.97 6.68 -4.00
C TYR A 234 -9.71 5.18 -4.10
N VAL A 235 -8.87 4.66 -3.21
CA VAL A 235 -8.65 3.21 -3.03
C VAL A 235 -9.73 2.67 -2.11
N GLY A 236 -10.69 1.93 -2.66
CA GLY A 236 -11.91 1.57 -1.95
C GLY A 236 -12.48 0.19 -2.29
N SER A 237 -13.47 -0.24 -1.51
CA SER A 237 -14.18 -1.51 -1.69
C SER A 237 -15.01 -1.52 -2.98
N ALA A 238 -15.05 -2.64 -3.71
CA ALA A 238 -15.90 -2.81 -4.89
C ALA A 238 -17.39 -2.65 -4.57
N THR A 239 -17.81 -3.03 -3.35
CA THR A 239 -19.20 -2.81 -2.87
C THR A 239 -19.56 -1.33 -2.66
N ALA A 240 -18.58 -0.41 -2.64
CA ALA A 240 -18.84 1.03 -2.59
C ALA A 240 -19.49 1.56 -3.88
N TRP A 241 -19.40 0.82 -4.99
CA TRP A 241 -19.81 1.28 -6.30
C TRP A 241 -21.27 1.72 -6.36
N THR A 242 -22.19 1.01 -5.69
CA THR A 242 -23.62 1.39 -5.72
C THR A 242 -23.86 2.75 -5.08
N THR A 243 -23.09 3.13 -4.06
CA THR A 243 -23.11 4.46 -3.44
C THR A 243 -22.43 5.49 -4.33
N ILE A 244 -21.25 5.18 -4.85
CA ILE A 244 -20.49 6.07 -5.75
C ILE A 244 -21.29 6.39 -7.01
N LYS A 245 -21.82 5.38 -7.71
CA LYS A 245 -22.62 5.57 -8.93
C LYS A 245 -23.87 6.40 -8.67
N ARG A 246 -24.53 6.23 -7.52
CA ARG A 246 -25.71 7.02 -7.17
C ARG A 246 -25.40 8.50 -6.94
N ALA A 247 -24.24 8.79 -6.35
CA ALA A 247 -23.83 10.15 -6.00
C ALA A 247 -23.18 10.90 -7.17
N LEU A 248 -22.38 10.20 -7.98
CA LEU A 248 -21.50 10.80 -8.99
C LEU A 248 -21.88 10.45 -10.43
N ASP A 249 -22.79 9.49 -10.63
CA ASP A 249 -23.25 9.02 -11.93
C ASP A 249 -22.09 8.72 -12.90
N ASP A 250 -21.95 9.47 -13.99
CA ASP A 250 -20.90 9.25 -14.99
C ASP A 250 -19.58 9.99 -14.65
N ALA A 251 -19.52 10.78 -13.57
CA ALA A 251 -18.33 11.54 -13.20
C ALA A 251 -17.23 10.67 -12.56
N ALA A 252 -17.54 9.43 -12.17
CA ALA A 252 -16.60 8.51 -11.53
C ALA A 252 -16.63 7.13 -12.18
N SER A 253 -15.47 6.51 -12.21
CA SER A 253 -15.24 5.18 -12.78
C SER A 253 -14.27 4.41 -11.91
N ALA A 254 -13.98 3.16 -12.27
CA ALA A 254 -13.13 2.27 -11.51
C ALA A 254 -12.14 1.50 -12.37
N ALA A 255 -10.96 1.23 -11.81
CA ALA A 255 -9.90 0.45 -12.41
C ALA A 255 -9.32 -0.56 -11.42
N VAL A 256 -8.57 -1.52 -11.96
CA VAL A 256 -7.71 -2.38 -11.14
C VAL A 256 -6.65 -1.53 -10.44
N LEU A 257 -6.19 -1.99 -9.29
CA LEU A 257 -5.13 -1.34 -8.54
C LEU A 257 -3.80 -1.35 -9.33
N PRO A 258 -2.96 -0.31 -9.17
CA PRO A 258 -1.75 -0.17 -9.96
C PRO A 258 -0.72 -1.26 -9.67
N SER A 259 -0.09 -1.80 -10.72
CA SER A 259 0.94 -2.82 -10.61
C SER A 259 2.26 -2.30 -10.04
N GLY A 260 3.05 -3.19 -9.44
CA GLY A 260 4.37 -2.90 -8.88
C GLY A 260 5.49 -3.69 -9.55
N PRO A 261 6.72 -3.63 -9.01
CA PRO A 261 7.90 -4.25 -9.62
C PRO A 261 7.78 -5.76 -9.86
N SER A 262 7.01 -6.46 -9.02
CA SER A 262 6.81 -7.91 -9.09
C SER A 262 5.46 -8.30 -9.71
N GLY A 263 4.74 -7.35 -10.31
CA GLY A 263 3.49 -7.58 -11.03
C GLY A 263 2.26 -6.99 -10.36
N SER A 264 1.11 -7.65 -10.54
CA SER A 264 -0.18 -7.12 -10.12
C SER A 264 -0.34 -7.03 -8.60
N SER A 265 -1.08 -6.02 -8.15
CA SER A 265 -1.61 -5.94 -6.80
C SER A 265 -2.48 -7.14 -6.42
N GLY A 266 -2.51 -7.42 -5.12
CA GLY A 266 -3.27 -8.52 -4.52
C GLY A 266 -4.04 -8.05 -3.30
N PRO A 267 -5.12 -7.26 -3.47
CA PRO A 267 -6.04 -6.96 -2.36
C PRO A 267 -6.68 -8.24 -1.81
N PHE A 268 -7.25 -8.17 -0.61
CA PHE A 268 -8.07 -9.28 -0.12
C PHE A 268 -9.34 -9.43 -0.96
N LEU A 269 -9.80 -10.68 -1.09
CA LEU A 269 -11.06 -11.06 -1.68
C LEU A 269 -11.96 -11.62 -0.58
N THR A 270 -13.09 -10.98 -0.36
CA THR A 270 -14.23 -11.58 0.35
C THR A 270 -15.35 -11.89 -0.64
N ALA A 271 -16.27 -12.73 -0.22
CA ALA A 271 -17.48 -13.01 -0.98
C ALA A 271 -18.69 -12.87 -0.08
N GLY A 272 -19.73 -12.18 -0.56
CA GLY A 272 -21.05 -12.34 0.03
C GLY A 272 -21.57 -13.71 -0.32
N ALA A 273 -21.87 -14.54 0.68
CA ALA A 273 -22.24 -15.93 0.48
C ALA A 273 -23.46 -16.33 1.28
N LEU A 274 -24.18 -17.33 0.76
CA LEU A 274 -25.26 -18.00 1.47
C LEU A 274 -24.66 -19.09 2.37
N PHE A 275 -24.70 -18.85 3.67
CA PHE A 275 -24.31 -19.78 4.73
C PHE A 275 -25.51 -20.60 5.19
N PHE A 276 -25.23 -21.84 5.59
CA PHE A 276 -26.23 -22.83 5.95
C PHE A 276 -26.25 -23.02 7.46
N ASN A 277 -27.43 -22.92 8.06
CA ASN A 277 -27.55 -23.06 9.49
C ASN A 277 -27.22 -24.49 9.95
N ALA A 278 -26.42 -24.60 11.01
CA ALA A 278 -26.04 -25.88 11.60
C ALA A 278 -27.21 -26.65 12.23
N VAL A 279 -28.31 -25.98 12.60
CA VAL A 279 -29.45 -26.62 13.28
C VAL A 279 -30.65 -26.91 12.37
N SER A 280 -30.60 -26.52 11.08
CA SER A 280 -31.64 -26.91 10.12
C SER A 280 -31.68 -28.42 9.95
N SER A 281 -32.88 -28.99 9.83
CA SER A 281 -33.03 -30.41 9.50
C SER A 281 -32.41 -30.74 8.14
N GLU A 282 -32.08 -32.01 7.88
CA GLU A 282 -31.48 -32.40 6.60
C GLU A 282 -32.35 -32.03 5.40
N GLU A 283 -33.68 -32.20 5.51
CA GLU A 283 -34.63 -31.83 4.46
C GLU A 283 -34.64 -30.31 4.20
N GLN A 284 -34.64 -29.50 5.26
CA GLN A 284 -34.54 -28.05 5.13
C GLN A 284 -33.18 -27.63 4.54
N ALA A 285 -32.09 -28.28 4.95
CA ALA A 285 -30.76 -27.96 4.46
C ALA A 285 -30.60 -28.30 2.97
N HIS A 286 -31.14 -29.44 2.52
CA HIS A 286 -31.23 -29.79 1.10
C HIS A 286 -32.05 -28.77 0.30
N THR A 287 -33.22 -28.39 0.82
CA THR A 287 -34.10 -27.40 0.17
C THR A 287 -33.46 -26.01 0.13
N ALA A 288 -32.78 -25.62 1.20
CA ALA A 288 -31.97 -24.41 1.27
C ALA A 288 -30.82 -24.45 0.24
N PHE A 289 -30.19 -25.61 0.04
CA PHE A 289 -29.12 -25.77 -0.94
C PHE A 289 -29.64 -25.62 -2.37
N ASP A 290 -30.83 -26.14 -2.68
CA ASP A 290 -31.46 -25.93 -3.97
C ASP A 290 -31.80 -24.45 -4.23
N LEU A 291 -32.30 -23.74 -3.23
CA LEU A 291 -32.50 -22.29 -3.31
C LEU A 291 -31.17 -21.56 -3.51
N ALA A 292 -30.13 -21.89 -2.74
CA ALA A 292 -28.82 -21.26 -2.85
C ALA A 292 -28.19 -21.50 -4.23
N ARG A 293 -28.28 -22.72 -4.77
CA ARG A 293 -27.83 -23.06 -6.13
C ARG A 293 -28.61 -22.31 -7.20
N PHE A 294 -29.90 -22.09 -7.00
CA PHE A 294 -30.71 -21.26 -7.90
C PHE A 294 -30.26 -19.79 -7.86
N LEU A 295 -30.13 -19.19 -6.68
CA LEU A 295 -29.74 -17.79 -6.51
C LEU A 295 -28.34 -17.49 -7.05
N THR A 296 -27.45 -18.48 -7.03
CA THR A 296 -26.05 -18.35 -7.44
C THR A 296 -25.78 -18.81 -8.89
N ASN A 297 -26.82 -19.17 -9.64
CA ASN A 297 -26.64 -19.50 -11.06
C ASN A 297 -26.37 -18.24 -11.93
N SER A 298 -25.83 -18.46 -13.13
CA SER A 298 -25.43 -17.38 -14.06
C SER A 298 -26.60 -16.45 -14.45
N GLU A 299 -27.82 -16.99 -14.57
CA GLU A 299 -28.99 -16.17 -14.91
C GLU A 299 -29.36 -15.22 -13.77
N GLN A 300 -29.46 -15.73 -12.53
CA GLN A 300 -29.86 -14.92 -11.38
C GLN A 300 -28.79 -13.91 -11.02
N GLN A 301 -27.51 -14.28 -11.03
CA GLN A 301 -26.42 -13.33 -10.81
C GLN A 301 -26.33 -12.31 -11.94
N GLY A 302 -26.60 -12.70 -13.19
CA GLY A 302 -26.69 -11.76 -14.31
C GLY A 302 -27.83 -10.74 -14.13
N ILE A 303 -28.97 -11.15 -13.58
CA ILE A 303 -30.06 -10.21 -13.23
C ILE A 303 -29.63 -9.27 -12.11
N MET A 304 -29.06 -9.79 -11.03
CA MET A 304 -28.58 -8.95 -9.90
C MET A 304 -27.51 -7.95 -10.33
N MET A 305 -26.61 -8.33 -11.23
CA MET A 305 -25.63 -7.43 -11.82
C MET A 305 -26.29 -6.30 -12.60
N ARG A 306 -27.23 -6.61 -13.50
CA ARG A 306 -27.88 -5.59 -14.34
C ARG A 306 -28.78 -4.67 -13.52
N ASP A 307 -29.50 -5.24 -12.56
CA ASP A 307 -30.53 -4.54 -11.79
C ASP A 307 -29.96 -3.78 -10.61
N ALA A 308 -28.81 -4.21 -10.05
CA ALA A 308 -28.26 -3.66 -8.81
C ALA A 308 -26.74 -3.46 -8.81
N GLN A 309 -26.06 -3.64 -9.95
CA GLN A 309 -24.60 -3.47 -10.07
C GLN A 309 -23.79 -4.35 -9.10
N ILE A 310 -24.34 -5.52 -8.73
CA ILE A 310 -23.66 -6.51 -7.90
C ILE A 310 -22.65 -7.28 -8.76
N THR A 311 -21.40 -7.36 -8.31
CA THR A 311 -20.34 -8.15 -8.97
C THR A 311 -20.63 -9.65 -8.87
N PRO A 312 -20.89 -10.36 -9.98
CA PRO A 312 -21.17 -11.79 -9.95
C PRO A 312 -19.99 -12.60 -9.42
N ALA A 313 -20.27 -13.56 -8.54
CA ALA A 313 -19.28 -14.57 -8.14
C ALA A 313 -19.23 -15.78 -9.09
N ASN A 314 -20.26 -15.98 -9.91
CA ASN A 314 -20.36 -17.04 -10.89
C ASN A 314 -19.67 -16.62 -12.20
N LEU A 315 -18.56 -17.28 -12.52
CA LEU A 315 -17.71 -17.09 -13.69
C LEU A 315 -18.43 -17.28 -15.02
N ASN A 316 -19.53 -18.03 -15.05
CA ASN A 316 -20.34 -18.20 -16.26
C ASN A 316 -21.31 -17.04 -16.48
N THR A 317 -21.36 -16.06 -15.58
CA THR A 317 -22.16 -14.84 -15.77
C THR A 317 -21.47 -13.94 -16.78
N ARG A 318 -22.12 -13.68 -17.91
CA ARG A 318 -21.53 -12.85 -18.96
C ARG A 318 -21.56 -11.37 -18.55
N ILE A 319 -20.37 -10.82 -18.31
CA ILE A 319 -20.15 -9.38 -18.15
C ILE A 319 -19.81 -8.80 -19.52
N SER A 320 -20.45 -7.69 -19.89
CA SER A 320 -20.14 -6.96 -21.14
C SER A 320 -19.34 -5.71 -20.78
N PRO A 321 -18.01 -5.67 -20.98
CA PRO A 321 -17.19 -4.55 -20.51
C PRO A 321 -17.58 -3.18 -21.07
N GLY A 322 -18.18 -3.13 -22.27
CA GLY A 322 -18.68 -1.87 -22.84
C GLY A 322 -19.99 -1.36 -22.21
N LEU A 323 -20.70 -2.18 -21.44
CA LEU A 323 -21.93 -1.78 -20.73
C LEU A 323 -21.74 -1.71 -19.22
N TYR A 324 -20.82 -2.50 -18.68
CA TYR A 324 -20.50 -2.60 -17.26
C TYR A 324 -18.98 -2.58 -17.05
N PRO A 325 -18.29 -1.49 -17.44
CA PRO A 325 -16.83 -1.42 -17.38
C PRO A 325 -16.30 -1.57 -15.95
N GLU A 326 -16.99 -1.03 -14.95
CA GLU A 326 -16.58 -1.09 -13.54
C GLU A 326 -16.74 -2.51 -12.99
N ILE A 327 -17.84 -3.19 -13.29
CA ILE A 327 -18.03 -4.60 -12.90
C ILE A 327 -16.96 -5.49 -13.56
N ALA A 328 -16.59 -5.20 -14.81
CA ALA A 328 -15.49 -5.89 -15.48
C ALA A 328 -14.13 -5.60 -14.81
N ALA A 329 -13.89 -4.38 -14.34
CA ALA A 329 -12.69 -4.03 -13.56
C ALA A 329 -12.67 -4.77 -12.21
N PHE A 330 -13.82 -4.90 -11.54
CA PHE A 330 -13.95 -5.63 -10.27
C PHE A 330 -13.67 -7.12 -10.45
N GLU A 331 -14.21 -7.73 -11.51
CA GLU A 331 -13.92 -9.11 -11.89
C GLU A 331 -12.42 -9.30 -12.21
N ALA A 332 -11.82 -8.38 -12.96
CA ALA A 332 -10.39 -8.42 -13.28
C ALA A 332 -9.53 -8.32 -12.02
N GLN A 333 -9.86 -7.43 -11.09
CA GLN A 333 -9.16 -7.30 -9.81
C GLN A 333 -9.30 -8.54 -8.94
N ALA A 334 -10.49 -9.16 -8.91
CA ALA A 334 -10.74 -10.38 -8.14
C ALA A 334 -9.89 -11.58 -8.60
N ARG A 335 -9.42 -11.59 -9.85
CA ARG A 335 -8.52 -12.64 -10.38
C ARG A 335 -7.10 -12.56 -9.84
N THR A 336 -6.65 -11.38 -9.39
CA THR A 336 -5.32 -11.22 -8.77
C THR A 336 -5.38 -11.11 -7.25
N ALA A 337 -6.59 -10.98 -6.69
CA ALA A 337 -6.86 -10.86 -5.27
C ALA A 337 -6.51 -12.13 -4.48
N ILE A 338 -6.25 -11.94 -3.19
CA ILE A 338 -5.85 -12.98 -2.23
C ILE A 338 -7.10 -13.36 -1.42
N PRO A 339 -7.48 -14.64 -1.32
CA PRO A 339 -8.64 -15.04 -0.53
C PRO A 339 -8.49 -14.60 0.92
N TRP A 340 -9.58 -14.09 1.53
CA TRP A 340 -9.61 -13.83 2.96
C TRP A 340 -9.37 -15.12 3.76
N PRO A 341 -8.40 -15.16 4.70
CA PRO A 341 -8.10 -16.37 5.43
C PRO A 341 -9.08 -16.64 6.58
N ASN A 342 -9.63 -17.85 6.62
CA ASN A 342 -10.51 -18.30 7.71
C ASN A 342 -9.87 -19.33 8.64
N ASP A 343 -8.64 -19.78 8.38
CA ASP A 343 -7.86 -20.60 9.30
C ASP A 343 -6.99 -19.75 10.24
N SER A 344 -6.67 -20.27 11.43
CA SER A 344 -5.90 -19.53 12.43
C SER A 344 -4.44 -19.33 12.02
N ALA A 345 -3.83 -20.29 11.34
CA ALA A 345 -2.41 -20.23 10.98
C ALA A 345 -2.14 -19.06 10.02
N SER A 346 -2.97 -18.91 8.99
CA SER A 346 -2.91 -17.77 8.06
C SER A 346 -3.17 -16.43 8.74
N ARG A 347 -4.06 -16.36 9.73
CA ARG A 347 -4.32 -15.12 10.48
C ARG A 347 -3.19 -14.73 11.40
N ASP A 348 -2.60 -15.70 12.11
CA ASP A 348 -1.44 -15.46 12.97
C ASP A 348 -0.25 -14.97 12.12
N LEU A 349 -0.08 -15.53 10.92
CA LEU A 349 0.90 -15.09 9.93
C LEU A 349 0.66 -13.63 9.51
N LEU A 350 -0.58 -13.29 9.12
CA LEU A 350 -0.94 -11.91 8.78
C LEU A 350 -0.75 -10.95 9.96
N ALA A 351 -1.03 -11.37 11.18
CA ALA A 351 -0.86 -10.53 12.37
C ALA A 351 0.62 -10.17 12.61
N ALA A 352 1.55 -11.09 12.35
CA ALA A 352 2.98 -10.80 12.40
C ALA A 352 3.37 -9.70 11.39
N VAL A 353 2.86 -9.79 10.16
CA VAL A 353 3.09 -8.80 9.11
C VAL A 353 2.41 -7.47 9.43
N ALA A 354 1.21 -7.51 10.02
CA ALA A 354 0.48 -6.32 10.47
C ALA A 354 1.26 -5.52 11.51
N GLN A 355 1.92 -6.20 12.44
CA GLN A 355 2.76 -5.57 13.46
C GLN A 355 3.99 -4.90 12.83
N ALA A 356 4.63 -5.56 11.86
CA ALA A 356 5.74 -4.99 11.10
C ALA A 356 5.30 -3.73 10.34
N TYR A 357 4.21 -3.84 9.58
CA TYR A 357 3.57 -2.71 8.90
C TYR A 357 3.28 -1.54 9.85
N GLY A 358 2.67 -1.82 11.00
CA GLY A 358 2.35 -0.81 12.01
C GLY A 358 3.58 -0.06 12.51
N SER A 359 4.69 -0.77 12.75
CA SER A 359 5.95 -0.19 13.25
C SER A 359 6.59 0.79 12.26
N VAL A 360 6.50 0.51 10.96
CA VAL A 360 7.00 1.40 9.90
C VAL A 360 6.06 2.58 9.71
N MET A 361 4.75 2.35 9.65
CA MET A 361 3.76 3.40 9.46
C MET A 361 3.73 4.41 10.62
N SER A 362 4.04 3.97 11.84
CA SER A 362 4.21 4.86 13.00
C SER A 362 5.60 5.52 13.09
N GLY A 363 6.55 5.18 12.20
CA GLY A 363 7.92 5.69 12.22
C GLY A 363 8.76 5.16 13.40
N THR A 364 8.39 4.03 13.99
CA THR A 364 9.07 3.44 15.16
C THR A 364 10.30 2.61 14.77
N SER A 365 10.33 2.05 13.56
CA SER A 365 11.49 1.35 13.01
C SER A 365 11.57 1.55 11.49
N SER A 366 12.77 1.42 10.94
CA SER A 366 12.98 1.52 9.49
C SER A 366 12.41 0.30 8.75
N PRO A 367 12.02 0.43 7.48
CA PRO A 367 11.58 -0.69 6.65
C PRO A 367 12.55 -1.87 6.64
N THR A 368 13.85 -1.61 6.50
CA THR A 368 14.90 -2.63 6.39
C THR A 368 15.07 -3.42 7.70
N GLU A 369 15.14 -2.71 8.83
CA GLU A 369 15.25 -3.34 10.16
C GLU A 369 14.00 -4.18 10.46
N THR A 370 12.82 -3.61 10.22
CA THR A 370 11.55 -4.29 10.45
C THR A 370 11.40 -5.52 9.56
N ALA A 371 11.81 -5.45 8.29
CA ALA A 371 11.77 -6.59 7.37
C ALA A 371 12.67 -7.73 7.84
N ALA A 372 13.88 -7.43 8.35
CA ALA A 372 14.78 -8.43 8.90
C ALA A 372 14.19 -9.14 10.14
N VAL A 373 13.61 -8.36 11.06
CA VAL A 373 12.93 -8.90 12.26
C VAL A 373 11.72 -9.76 11.86
N LEU A 374 10.91 -9.30 10.90
CA LEU A 374 9.79 -10.06 10.41
C LEU A 374 10.26 -11.37 9.78
N ALA A 375 11.30 -11.35 8.94
CA ALA A 375 11.83 -12.56 8.30
C ALA A 375 12.28 -13.63 9.31
N ASP A 376 12.99 -13.23 10.36
CA ASP A 376 13.39 -14.12 11.47
C ASP A 376 12.17 -14.70 12.19
N ARG A 377 11.18 -13.85 12.48
CA ARG A 377 9.92 -14.27 13.11
C ARG A 377 9.13 -15.25 12.23
N LEU A 378 9.04 -14.98 10.93
CA LEU A 378 8.37 -15.86 9.97
C LEU A 378 9.04 -17.23 9.88
N ALA A 379 10.37 -17.27 9.92
CA ALA A 379 11.12 -18.53 9.98
C ALA A 379 10.94 -19.29 11.30
N THR A 380 11.00 -18.60 12.43
CA THR A 380 11.00 -19.23 13.76
C THR A 380 9.60 -19.63 14.23
N GLU A 381 8.58 -18.80 14.02
CA GLU A 381 7.21 -19.04 14.51
C GLU A 381 6.37 -19.85 13.52
N PHE A 382 6.57 -19.66 12.21
CA PHE A 382 5.70 -20.23 11.18
C PHE A 382 6.38 -21.32 10.34
N GLY A 383 7.68 -21.56 10.53
CA GLY A 383 8.42 -22.56 9.76
C GLY A 383 8.45 -22.28 8.26
N LEU A 384 8.08 -21.07 7.84
CA LEU A 384 8.27 -20.61 6.48
C LEU A 384 9.77 -20.55 6.26
N ALA A 385 10.24 -21.03 5.10
CA ALA A 385 11.59 -20.68 4.71
C ALA A 385 11.65 -19.14 4.78
N SER A 386 12.47 -18.59 5.67
CA SER A 386 13.13 -17.36 5.29
C SER A 386 13.82 -17.80 4.00
N ALA A 387 13.38 -17.27 2.85
CA ALA A 387 14.34 -17.09 1.79
C ALA A 387 15.38 -16.26 2.51
N ALA A 388 16.44 -16.95 2.97
CA ALA A 388 17.45 -16.39 3.84
C ALA A 388 17.73 -15.01 3.25
N ALA A 389 17.88 -14.01 4.11
CA ALA A 389 18.69 -12.84 3.75
C ALA A 389 19.77 -13.37 2.83
N VAL A 390 19.64 -13.02 1.56
CA VAL A 390 20.07 -13.79 0.39
C VAL A 390 21.32 -14.63 0.69
N PRO A 391 21.37 -15.93 0.30
CA PRO A 391 22.57 -16.76 0.50
C PRO A 391 23.80 -15.93 0.13
N PRO A 392 24.88 -15.95 0.94
CA PRO A 392 25.90 -14.90 0.99
C PRO A 392 26.09 -14.31 -0.41
N HIS A 393 25.62 -13.06 -0.62
CA HIS A 393 25.48 -12.46 -1.95
C HIS A 393 26.75 -12.49 -2.77
N CYS A 394 27.87 -12.70 -2.09
CA CYS A 394 29.19 -12.77 -2.64
C CYS A 394 29.73 -14.21 -2.50
N PRO A 395 29.86 -15.00 -3.59
CA PRO A 395 30.77 -16.15 -3.59
C PRO A 395 32.23 -15.73 -3.35
N GLU A 396 32.53 -14.44 -3.49
CA GLU A 396 33.83 -13.85 -3.29
C GLU A 396 34.22 -13.81 -1.82
N THR A 397 35.50 -14.06 -1.57
CA THR A 397 36.15 -13.87 -0.28
C THR A 397 37.29 -12.90 -0.44
N GLY A 398 37.53 -12.04 0.55
CA GLY A 398 38.65 -11.10 0.48
C GLY A 398 38.55 -9.98 1.50
N THR A 399 39.32 -8.93 1.26
CA THR A 399 39.33 -7.71 2.09
C THR A 399 39.02 -6.52 1.20
N LEU A 400 38.07 -5.69 1.59
CA LEU A 400 37.79 -4.39 0.99
C LEU A 400 38.22 -3.29 1.96
N THR A 401 38.94 -2.29 1.46
CA THR A 401 39.36 -1.13 2.23
C THR A 401 38.51 0.08 1.86
N VAL A 402 37.82 0.64 2.85
CA VAL A 402 37.05 1.88 2.70
C VAL A 402 37.79 3.01 3.40
N GLN A 403 38.21 4.01 2.63
CA GLN A 403 38.88 5.19 3.14
C GLN A 403 37.89 6.35 3.34
N GLY A 404 38.00 7.03 4.47
CA GLY A 404 37.25 8.24 4.78
C GLY A 404 37.99 9.10 5.80
N PHE A 405 37.47 10.27 6.14
CA PHE A 405 38.16 11.13 7.11
C PHE A 405 37.75 10.88 8.55
N ALA A 406 38.70 11.04 9.46
CA ALA A 406 38.50 11.07 10.91
C ALA A 406 37.82 12.38 11.38
N THR A 407 36.71 12.78 10.75
CA THR A 407 35.97 14.02 11.09
C THR A 407 34.47 13.78 11.21
N GLY A 408 33.83 14.53 12.11
CA GLY A 408 32.39 14.51 12.27
C GLY A 408 31.84 13.10 12.52
N VAL A 409 30.73 12.78 11.84
CA VAL A 409 30.03 11.50 11.96
C VAL A 409 30.58 10.40 11.04
N TYR A 410 31.49 10.73 10.12
CA TYR A 410 31.95 9.79 9.08
C TYR A 410 32.56 8.49 9.64
N PRO A 411 33.39 8.51 10.71
CA PRO A 411 33.92 7.28 11.28
C PRO A 411 32.86 6.32 11.81
N ALA A 412 31.76 6.82 12.36
CA ALA A 412 30.67 5.99 12.86
C ALA A 412 29.88 5.41 11.68
N VAL A 413 29.45 6.26 10.76
CA VAL A 413 28.68 5.86 9.57
C VAL A 413 29.43 4.79 8.75
N LEU A 414 30.73 4.98 8.50
CA LEU A 414 31.51 3.99 7.73
C LEU A 414 31.65 2.65 8.45
N ARG A 415 31.73 2.65 9.79
CA ARG A 415 31.78 1.41 10.58
C ARG A 415 30.43 0.70 10.57
N ASP A 416 29.34 1.44 10.74
CA ASP A 416 27.98 0.88 10.73
C ASP A 416 27.65 0.29 9.35
N LEU A 417 28.01 0.99 8.26
CA LEU A 417 27.87 0.49 6.90
C LEU A 417 28.75 -0.75 6.65
N ALA A 418 29.99 -0.75 7.14
CA ALA A 418 30.89 -1.91 7.04
C ALA A 418 30.34 -3.12 7.82
N GLU A 419 29.76 -2.91 9.00
CA GLU A 419 29.14 -3.96 9.80
C GLU A 419 27.88 -4.51 9.11
N GLY A 420 27.00 -3.64 8.63
CA GLY A 420 25.82 -4.04 7.85
C GLY A 420 26.19 -4.81 6.58
N PHE A 421 27.26 -4.40 5.88
CA PHE A 421 27.76 -5.12 4.70
C PHE A 421 28.32 -6.50 5.06
N ARG A 422 29.00 -6.66 6.20
CA ARG A 422 29.48 -7.99 6.66
C ARG A 422 28.35 -8.95 6.95
N THR A 423 27.22 -8.46 7.45
CA THR A 423 26.00 -9.29 7.60
C THR A 423 25.48 -9.78 6.25
N PHE A 424 25.72 -9.03 5.17
CA PHE A 424 25.27 -9.33 3.81
C PHE A 424 26.26 -10.18 2.99
N CYS A 425 27.58 -9.90 3.09
CA CYS A 425 28.67 -10.62 2.44
C CYS A 425 29.74 -11.05 3.47
N PRO A 426 29.50 -12.12 4.25
CA PRO A 426 30.35 -12.51 5.38
C PRO A 426 31.75 -13.01 4.98
N GLY A 427 31.94 -13.40 3.71
CA GLY A 427 33.24 -13.78 3.16
C GLY A 427 34.19 -12.60 2.91
N ILE A 428 33.69 -11.37 2.98
CA ILE A 428 34.45 -10.15 2.70
C ILE A 428 34.67 -9.37 4.00
N GLU A 429 35.93 -9.20 4.39
CA GLU A 429 36.31 -8.31 5.48
C GLU A 429 36.33 -6.86 4.99
N VAL A 430 35.54 -5.98 5.59
CA VAL A 430 35.59 -4.54 5.30
C VAL A 430 36.46 -3.83 6.33
N VAL A 431 37.58 -3.27 5.90
CA VAL A 431 38.52 -2.48 6.70
C VAL A 431 38.24 -1.00 6.47
N VAL A 432 37.88 -0.27 7.54
CA VAL A 432 37.69 1.18 7.49
C VAL A 432 38.99 1.86 7.88
N GLU A 433 39.63 2.54 6.93
CA GLU A 433 40.83 3.34 7.17
C GLU A 433 40.47 4.83 7.24
N LEU A 434 40.80 5.45 8.37
CA LEU A 434 40.49 6.85 8.61
C LEU A 434 41.71 7.73 8.33
N LEU A 435 41.61 8.53 7.29
CA LEU A 435 42.58 9.56 6.95
C LEU A 435 42.51 10.72 7.96
N PRO A 436 43.66 11.36 8.28
CA PRO A 436 43.68 12.54 9.12
C PRO A 436 42.79 13.64 8.54
N ALA A 437 42.07 14.34 9.42
CA ALA A 437 41.28 15.50 9.05
C ALA A 437 42.16 16.55 8.33
N PRO A 438 41.74 17.13 7.19
CA PRO A 438 42.42 18.28 6.62
C PRO A 438 42.44 19.43 7.65
N ALA A 439 43.57 20.12 7.77
CA ALA A 439 43.84 21.09 8.84
C ALA A 439 42.91 22.32 8.88
N THR A 440 42.06 22.50 7.87
CA THR A 440 41.01 23.53 7.82
C THR A 440 39.70 22.90 7.35
N GLN A 441 38.64 22.93 8.18
CA GLN A 441 37.31 22.39 7.84
C GLN A 441 36.59 23.18 6.73
N GLY A 442 37.16 24.28 6.24
CA GLY A 442 36.61 25.14 5.19
C GLY A 442 37.31 25.04 3.83
N VAL A 443 38.46 24.37 3.76
CA VAL A 443 39.10 24.01 2.50
C VAL A 443 39.30 22.51 2.61
N LEU A 444 38.53 21.71 1.86
CA LEU A 444 38.88 20.32 1.58
C LEU A 444 40.18 20.35 0.79
N GLY A 445 41.28 20.60 1.53
CA GLY A 445 42.59 20.91 1.00
C GLY A 445 43.03 19.75 0.14
N ASN A 446 43.43 20.09 -1.09
CA ASN A 446 44.08 19.25 -2.09
C ASN A 446 44.54 17.93 -1.48
N MET A 447 43.66 16.92 -1.47
CA MET A 447 44.10 15.57 -1.21
C MET A 447 45.18 15.33 -2.27
N GLN A 448 46.42 15.08 -1.85
CA GLN A 448 47.39 14.59 -2.80
C GLN A 448 46.83 13.27 -3.28
N VAL A 449 46.45 13.19 -4.56
CA VAL A 449 45.84 12.01 -5.20
C VAL A 449 46.52 10.70 -4.77
N ASN A 450 47.83 10.76 -4.50
CA ASN A 450 48.66 9.67 -3.97
C ASN A 450 48.28 9.14 -2.56
N THR A 451 47.22 9.65 -1.91
CA THR A 451 46.76 9.19 -0.58
C THR A 451 45.54 8.29 -0.65
N PHE A 452 44.86 8.20 -1.79
CA PHE A 452 43.83 7.18 -2.01
C PHE A 452 44.51 5.87 -2.40
N SER A 453 44.35 4.86 -1.56
CA SER A 453 44.88 3.51 -1.77
C SER A 453 43.89 2.39 -1.44
N GLY A 454 42.67 2.76 -0.99
CA GLY A 454 41.61 1.82 -0.72
C GLY A 454 40.82 1.43 -1.97
N ASP A 455 39.84 0.56 -1.80
CA ASP A 455 38.90 0.16 -2.84
C ASP A 455 37.77 1.19 -3.00
N LEU A 456 37.37 1.81 -1.89
CA LEU A 456 36.32 2.81 -1.83
C LEU A 456 36.81 4.06 -1.11
N LEU A 457 36.40 5.23 -1.61
CA LEU A 457 36.68 6.51 -1.00
C LEU A 457 35.38 7.26 -0.70
N LEU A 458 35.14 7.57 0.58
CA LEU A 458 34.12 8.53 0.96
C LEU A 458 34.70 9.95 0.90
N PHE A 459 34.34 10.69 -0.15
CA PHE A 459 34.85 12.04 -0.38
C PHE A 459 33.81 12.96 -1.04
N SER A 460 34.01 14.27 -0.94
CA SER A 460 33.13 15.26 -1.58
C SER A 460 33.32 15.26 -3.10
N HIS A 461 32.20 15.33 -3.83
CA HIS A 461 32.19 15.35 -5.29
C HIS A 461 32.94 16.55 -5.91
N GLY A 462 33.22 17.61 -5.15
CA GLY A 462 33.90 18.81 -5.64
C GLY A 462 35.31 18.60 -6.22
N GLN A 463 35.92 17.42 -6.03
CA GLN A 463 37.21 17.04 -6.62
C GLN A 463 37.11 15.93 -7.66
N ILE A 464 35.89 15.53 -8.07
CA ILE A 464 35.69 14.42 -8.99
C ILE A 464 36.52 14.57 -10.26
N ARG A 465 36.57 15.78 -10.83
CA ARG A 465 37.36 16.07 -12.04
C ARG A 465 38.82 15.70 -11.89
N THR A 466 39.45 16.21 -10.83
CA THR A 466 40.86 15.96 -10.53
C THR A 466 41.14 14.48 -10.31
N LEU A 467 40.25 13.78 -9.59
CA LEU A 467 40.41 12.36 -9.26
C LEU A 467 40.22 11.44 -10.48
N VAL A 468 39.33 11.80 -11.39
CA VAL A 468 39.16 11.10 -12.68
C VAL A 468 40.35 11.37 -13.59
N GLU A 469 40.78 12.63 -13.74
CA GLU A 469 41.93 13.02 -14.57
C GLU A 469 43.24 12.36 -14.11
N SER A 470 43.38 12.12 -12.81
CA SER A 470 44.53 11.42 -12.25
C SER A 470 44.45 9.89 -12.33
N GLY A 471 43.31 9.33 -12.78
CA GLY A 471 43.07 7.90 -12.85
C GLY A 471 42.81 7.23 -11.49
N ALA A 472 42.45 7.99 -10.45
CA ALA A 472 42.19 7.46 -9.11
C ALA A 472 40.79 6.84 -8.98
N LEU A 473 39.83 7.22 -9.83
CA LEU A 473 38.47 6.68 -9.82
C LEU A 473 38.22 5.79 -11.03
N ALA A 474 37.59 4.64 -10.79
CA ALA A 474 37.12 3.74 -11.84
C ALA A 474 35.76 4.21 -12.39
N ASP A 475 35.57 4.04 -13.70
CA ASP A 475 34.26 4.19 -14.34
C ASP A 475 33.37 3.02 -13.90
N VAL A 476 32.27 3.34 -13.21
CA VAL A 476 31.32 2.39 -12.64
C VAL A 476 29.96 2.42 -13.34
N THR A 477 29.87 3.10 -14.49
CA THR A 477 28.62 3.31 -15.23
C THR A 477 27.85 2.00 -15.50
N ASP A 478 28.56 0.95 -15.91
CA ASP A 478 27.97 -0.36 -16.23
C ASP A 478 27.96 -1.33 -15.04
N GLN A 479 28.56 -0.95 -13.91
CA GLN A 479 28.69 -1.77 -12.70
C GLN A 479 27.59 -1.47 -11.68
N ILE A 480 26.93 -0.32 -11.79
CA ILE A 480 25.86 0.11 -10.89
C ILE A 480 24.51 -0.27 -11.49
N ASP A 481 23.61 -0.80 -10.66
CA ASP A 481 22.22 -1.05 -11.05
C ASP A 481 21.54 0.26 -11.46
N LYS A 482 20.98 0.27 -12.68
CA LYS A 482 20.26 1.42 -13.23
C LYS A 482 19.03 1.77 -12.40
N ASN A 483 18.39 0.79 -11.76
CA ASN A 483 17.25 1.02 -10.86
C ASN A 483 17.71 1.76 -9.61
N LEU A 484 18.86 1.38 -9.04
CA LEU A 484 19.44 2.10 -7.90
C LEU A 484 19.76 3.55 -8.28
N VAL A 485 20.33 3.78 -9.47
CA VAL A 485 20.60 5.16 -9.96
C VAL A 485 19.32 5.97 -10.10
N GLN A 486 18.23 5.35 -10.58
CA GLN A 486 16.93 6.02 -10.73
C GLN A 486 16.23 6.35 -9.41
N GLN A 487 16.52 5.58 -8.34
CA GLN A 487 16.00 5.85 -7.00
C GLN A 487 16.72 7.02 -6.30
N ILE A 488 17.90 7.40 -6.77
CA ILE A 488 18.68 8.50 -6.22
C ILE A 488 18.30 9.81 -6.94
N ARG A 489 18.26 10.92 -6.18
CA ARG A 489 17.92 12.24 -6.75
C ARG A 489 18.85 12.56 -7.94
N PRO A 490 18.31 12.92 -9.12
CA PRO A 490 19.12 13.14 -10.31
C PRO A 490 20.29 14.12 -10.11
N PRO A 491 20.14 15.27 -9.43
CA PRO A 491 21.26 16.19 -9.20
C PRO A 491 22.42 15.58 -8.41
N ALA A 492 22.14 14.61 -7.53
CA ALA A 492 23.16 13.92 -6.74
C ALA A 492 23.99 12.98 -7.63
N VAL A 493 23.32 12.27 -8.52
CA VAL A 493 23.95 11.36 -9.50
C VAL A 493 24.76 12.18 -10.50
N ASP A 494 24.19 13.26 -11.02
CA ASP A 494 24.83 14.11 -12.03
C ASP A 494 26.10 14.78 -11.49
N ALA A 495 26.12 15.15 -10.21
CA ALA A 495 27.31 15.68 -9.54
C ALA A 495 28.48 14.68 -9.49
N LEU A 496 28.21 13.38 -9.66
CA LEU A 496 29.21 12.32 -9.73
C LEU A 496 29.51 11.85 -11.18
N ARG A 497 28.99 12.57 -12.19
CA ARG A 497 29.31 12.30 -13.59
C ARG A 497 30.43 13.17 -14.11
N GLN A 498 31.25 12.59 -14.96
CA GLN A 498 32.20 13.30 -15.80
C GLN A 498 32.23 12.69 -17.20
N ASP A 499 32.09 13.54 -18.22
CA ASP A 499 32.05 13.12 -19.64
C ASP A 499 31.00 12.00 -19.90
N GLY A 500 29.85 12.08 -19.20
CA GLY A 500 28.75 11.13 -19.28
C GLY A 500 28.90 9.86 -18.45
N LYS A 501 30.09 9.59 -17.90
CA LYS A 501 30.40 8.40 -17.08
C LYS A 501 30.19 8.68 -15.60
N LEU A 502 29.75 7.68 -14.86
CA LEU A 502 29.52 7.74 -13.41
C LEU A 502 30.73 7.16 -12.66
N TYR A 503 31.21 7.87 -11.64
CA TYR A 503 32.42 7.49 -10.88
C TYR A 503 32.16 7.26 -9.38
N GLY A 504 30.90 7.27 -8.95
CA GLY A 504 30.54 7.03 -7.56
C GLY A 504 29.04 6.93 -7.34
N ILE A 505 28.66 6.53 -6.12
CA ILE A 505 27.27 6.44 -5.66
C ILE A 505 27.06 7.51 -4.58
N PRO A 506 26.07 8.41 -4.73
CA PRO A 506 25.78 9.41 -3.70
C PRO A 506 25.32 8.75 -2.40
N LEU A 507 26.03 9.00 -1.29
CA LEU A 507 25.68 8.45 0.03
C LEU A 507 24.81 9.42 0.86
N TYR A 508 25.10 10.72 0.78
CA TYR A 508 24.34 11.77 1.43
C TYR A 508 24.40 13.05 0.60
N LEU A 509 23.44 13.93 0.84
CA LEU A 509 23.43 15.27 0.26
C LEU A 509 23.88 16.27 1.32
N ASP A 510 24.89 17.06 0.96
CA ASP A 510 25.24 18.26 1.71
C ASP A 510 24.41 19.42 1.15
N VAL A 511 23.51 19.95 1.99
CA VAL A 511 22.60 21.04 1.62
C VAL A 511 22.83 22.23 2.53
N GLN A 512 22.95 23.41 1.93
CA GLN A 512 22.96 24.64 2.69
C GLN A 512 21.54 24.92 3.19
N THR A 513 21.38 25.06 4.51
CA THR A 513 20.08 25.33 5.14
C THR A 513 20.17 26.50 6.11
N TRP A 514 19.00 27.09 6.39
CA TRP A 514 18.88 28.19 7.33
C TRP A 514 18.76 27.66 8.76
N PHE A 515 19.75 27.98 9.59
CA PHE A 515 19.71 27.67 11.02
C PHE A 515 19.25 28.90 11.81
N TYR A 516 18.32 28.69 12.74
CA TYR A 516 17.88 29.74 13.65
C TYR A 516 17.67 29.17 15.06
N ASN A 517 17.87 30.02 16.06
CA ASN A 517 17.60 29.68 17.44
C ASN A 517 16.11 29.93 17.74
N ARG A 518 15.34 28.85 17.94
CA ARG A 518 13.89 28.91 18.22
C ARG A 518 13.53 29.74 19.47
N ALA A 519 14.46 29.90 20.42
CA ALA A 519 14.24 30.73 21.60
C ALA A 519 14.33 32.24 21.30
N LEU A 520 15.01 32.62 20.21
CA LEU A 520 15.19 34.02 19.78
C LEU A 520 14.30 34.39 18.60
N VAL A 521 14.03 33.42 17.73
CA VAL A 521 13.25 33.59 16.50
C VAL A 521 12.12 32.53 16.52
N PRO A 522 10.95 32.88 17.08
CA PRO A 522 9.81 31.96 17.11
C PRO A 522 9.17 31.77 15.73
N ASP A 523 9.36 32.72 14.81
CA ASP A 523 8.87 32.67 13.43
C ASP A 523 10.04 32.98 12.47
N PRO A 524 10.59 31.99 11.75
CA PRO A 524 11.74 32.19 10.88
C PRO A 524 11.40 32.98 9.61
N ALA A 525 12.35 33.77 9.11
CA ALA A 525 12.14 34.58 7.91
C ALA A 525 11.81 33.73 6.67
N GLY A 526 10.70 34.04 6.00
CA GLY A 526 10.31 33.42 4.72
C GLY A 526 10.82 34.20 3.50
N THR A 527 11.13 35.49 3.66
CA THR A 527 11.61 36.37 2.60
C THR A 527 12.88 37.13 3.00
N LEU A 528 13.57 37.71 2.01
CA LEU A 528 14.71 38.59 2.25
C LEU A 528 14.33 39.87 3.05
N ASP A 529 13.09 40.34 2.92
CA ASP A 529 12.59 41.48 3.68
C ASP A 529 12.27 41.10 5.13
N ASP A 530 11.71 39.90 5.36
CA ASP A 530 11.53 39.36 6.71
C ASP A 530 12.88 39.22 7.41
N LEU A 531 13.90 38.75 6.69
CA LEU A 531 15.25 38.58 7.23
C LEU A 531 15.84 39.92 7.70
N ARG A 532 15.66 40.97 6.90
CA ARG A 532 16.03 42.36 7.26
C ARG A 532 15.22 42.89 8.44
N SER A 533 13.94 42.56 8.52
CA SER A 533 13.07 42.94 9.64
C SER A 533 13.53 42.28 10.94
N GLN A 534 13.80 40.98 10.92
CA GLN A 534 14.27 40.20 12.07
C GLN A 534 15.64 40.65 12.58
N ALA A 535 16.55 41.00 11.66
CA ALA A 535 17.85 41.56 12.00
C ALA A 535 17.76 42.89 12.79
N ARG A 536 16.66 43.64 12.64
CA ARG A 536 16.43 44.89 13.37
C ARG A 536 15.83 44.70 14.76
N THR A 537 15.07 43.62 14.99
CA THR A 537 14.19 43.52 16.15
C THR A 537 14.67 42.53 17.22
N ALA A 538 15.41 41.47 16.89
CA ALA A 538 15.68 40.42 17.89
C ALA A 538 16.90 39.50 17.64
N ALA A 539 17.48 39.41 16.44
CA ALA A 539 18.49 38.39 16.14
C ALA A 539 19.74 38.96 15.45
N LEU A 540 20.93 38.55 15.91
CA LEU A 540 22.16 38.68 15.12
C LEU A 540 22.02 37.75 13.91
N VAL A 541 21.96 38.31 12.71
CA VAL A 541 21.93 37.54 11.46
C VAL A 541 23.33 37.58 10.86
N THR A 542 23.90 36.39 10.63
CA THR A 542 25.20 36.25 9.98
C THR A 542 25.04 35.44 8.71
N LEU A 543 25.59 35.93 7.61
CA LEU A 543 25.65 35.25 6.31
C LEU A 543 27.10 34.97 5.94
N ASP A 544 27.31 33.88 5.21
CA ASP A 544 28.57 33.61 4.53
C ASP A 544 28.65 34.48 3.27
N GLY A 545 29.62 35.38 3.23
CA GLY A 545 29.89 36.31 2.14
C GLY A 545 30.77 35.72 1.03
N THR A 546 31.29 34.51 1.19
CA THR A 546 32.02 33.84 0.12
C THR A 546 31.08 33.51 -1.04
N PHE A 547 31.60 33.54 -2.28
CA PHE A 547 30.75 33.27 -3.44
C PHE A 547 30.15 31.86 -3.37
N GLU A 548 30.93 30.84 -3.02
CA GLU A 548 30.51 29.43 -2.98
C GLU A 548 29.35 29.16 -2.04
N ARG A 549 29.20 29.93 -0.95
CA ARG A 549 28.15 29.76 0.06
C ARG A 549 27.15 30.92 0.09
N GLY A 550 27.40 31.98 -0.68
CA GLY A 550 26.57 33.18 -0.72
C GLY A 550 25.78 33.36 -2.01
N PHE A 551 26.02 32.55 -3.04
CA PHE A 551 25.40 32.77 -4.36
C PHE A 551 23.89 32.46 -4.41
N TRP A 552 23.33 31.74 -3.42
CA TRP A 552 21.92 31.34 -3.39
C TRP A 552 20.97 32.53 -3.53
N GLY A 553 21.36 33.72 -3.05
CA GLY A 553 20.54 34.93 -3.15
C GLY A 553 20.37 35.47 -4.57
N ILE A 554 21.18 35.03 -5.55
CA ILE A 554 20.94 35.30 -6.98
C ILE A 554 19.57 34.73 -7.40
N GLY A 555 19.20 33.57 -6.87
CA GLY A 555 17.90 32.93 -7.11
C GLY A 555 16.73 33.74 -6.57
N ALA A 556 16.91 34.41 -5.42
CA ALA A 556 15.89 35.28 -4.84
C ALA A 556 15.55 36.50 -5.74
N PHE A 557 16.45 36.85 -6.66
CA PHE A 557 16.24 37.88 -7.68
C PHE A 557 15.95 37.30 -9.08
N GLY A 558 15.51 36.05 -9.15
CA GLY A 558 15.12 35.38 -10.39
C GLY A 558 16.29 34.93 -11.27
N GLY A 559 17.53 34.99 -10.76
CA GLY A 559 18.70 34.51 -11.46
C GLY A 559 18.94 33.01 -11.27
N ARG A 560 19.76 32.42 -12.14
CA ARG A 560 20.26 31.05 -12.03
C ARG A 560 21.72 31.03 -12.47
N LEU A 561 22.56 30.17 -11.89
CA LEU A 561 23.97 30.02 -12.28
C LEU A 561 24.16 29.13 -13.52
N PHE A 562 23.19 28.26 -13.78
CA PHE A 562 23.20 27.33 -14.91
C PHE A 562 21.85 27.36 -15.60
N ASN A 563 21.84 27.30 -16.93
CA ASN A 563 20.61 27.16 -17.71
C ASN A 563 20.19 25.67 -17.78
N GLU A 564 19.09 25.40 -18.48
CA GLU A 564 18.55 24.03 -18.65
C GLU A 564 19.52 23.10 -19.37
N ASP A 565 20.44 23.66 -20.17
CA ASP A 565 21.49 22.93 -20.87
C ASP A 565 22.77 22.76 -20.02
N GLY A 566 22.74 23.13 -18.73
CA GLY A 566 23.89 23.05 -17.82
C GLY A 566 25.02 24.05 -18.15
N GLN A 567 24.78 25.02 -19.03
CA GLN A 567 25.75 26.06 -19.35
C GLN A 567 25.76 27.11 -18.25
N PHE A 568 26.96 27.52 -17.86
CA PHE A 568 27.15 28.60 -16.90
C PHE A 568 26.57 29.90 -17.44
N VAL A 569 25.56 30.42 -16.76
CA VAL A 569 24.91 31.68 -17.07
C VAL A 569 24.92 32.54 -15.82
N LEU A 570 25.36 33.78 -15.97
CA LEU A 570 25.52 34.70 -14.85
C LEU A 570 24.69 35.96 -15.15
N PRO A 571 23.37 35.96 -14.84
CA PRO A 571 22.49 37.08 -15.16
C PRO A 571 22.91 38.32 -14.36
N VAL A 572 23.34 39.37 -15.06
CA VAL A 572 23.96 40.55 -14.46
C VAL A 572 23.00 41.25 -13.49
N ASP A 573 21.73 41.39 -13.86
CA ASP A 573 20.75 42.12 -13.04
C ASP A 573 20.50 41.43 -11.69
N ALA A 574 20.31 40.10 -11.69
CA ALA A 574 20.08 39.33 -10.47
C ALA A 574 21.30 39.37 -9.53
N GLN A 575 22.52 39.34 -10.08
CA GLN A 575 23.74 39.50 -9.28
C GLN A 575 23.86 40.90 -8.70
N VAL A 576 23.64 41.94 -9.52
CA VAL A 576 23.71 43.32 -9.06
C VAL A 576 22.69 43.54 -7.94
N ASN A 577 21.48 43.02 -8.10
CA ASN A 577 20.44 43.08 -7.07
C ASN A 577 20.84 42.34 -5.80
N TRP A 578 21.39 41.13 -5.92
CA TRP A 578 21.88 40.37 -4.77
C TRP A 578 23.02 41.08 -4.03
N LEU A 579 24.03 41.56 -4.77
CA LEU A 579 25.17 42.29 -4.19
C LEU A 579 24.74 43.61 -3.55
N ASN A 580 23.82 44.33 -4.17
CA ASN A 580 23.21 45.53 -3.59
C ASN A 580 22.43 45.18 -2.33
N TRP A 581 21.68 44.09 -2.34
CA TRP A 581 20.93 43.62 -1.19
C TRP A 581 21.87 43.29 -0.03
N LEU A 582 22.95 42.53 -0.27
CA LEU A 582 23.97 42.19 0.73
C LEU A 582 24.64 43.43 1.32
N LYS A 583 25.07 44.36 0.45
CA LYS A 583 25.69 45.62 0.86
C LYS A 583 24.76 46.45 1.73
N GLU A 584 23.51 46.62 1.29
CA GLU A 584 22.52 47.39 2.04
C GLU A 584 22.13 46.71 3.36
N SER A 585 21.97 45.38 3.35
CA SER A 585 21.68 44.56 4.54
C SER A 585 22.77 44.73 5.60
N ARG A 586 24.04 44.71 5.19
CA ARG A 586 25.17 45.02 6.08
C ARG A 586 25.12 46.44 6.60
N ASP A 587 24.98 47.42 5.70
CA ASP A 587 25.13 48.83 6.04
C ASP A 587 23.95 49.39 6.87
N ARG A 588 22.73 48.87 6.66
CA ARG A 588 21.48 49.45 7.20
C ARG A 588 20.67 48.52 8.10
N PHE A 589 20.95 47.22 8.07
CA PHE A 589 20.15 46.21 8.79
C PHE A 589 21.00 45.36 9.74
N GLN A 590 22.29 45.67 9.90
CA GLN A 590 23.21 44.99 10.83
C GLN A 590 23.35 43.48 10.56
N ILE A 591 23.11 43.05 9.32
CA ILE A 591 23.39 41.67 8.91
C ILE A 591 24.90 41.54 8.72
N ALA A 592 25.53 40.68 9.52
CA ALA A 592 26.96 40.40 9.44
C ALA A 592 27.27 39.53 8.20
N LEU A 593 28.33 39.87 7.48
CA LEU A 593 28.86 39.07 6.38
C LEU A 593 30.26 38.58 6.78
N GLY A 594 30.41 37.27 7.00
CA GLY A 594 31.71 36.67 7.25
C GLY A 594 32.32 36.17 5.95
N PHE A 595 33.59 36.45 5.70
CA PHE A 595 34.31 36.02 4.49
C PHE A 595 35.36 34.93 4.80
N ASP A 596 35.48 34.55 6.07
CA ASP A 596 36.27 33.43 6.57
C ASP A 596 35.56 32.80 7.78
N GLN A 597 35.97 31.61 8.21
CA GLN A 597 35.32 30.93 9.34
C GLN A 597 35.63 31.57 10.71
N ASP A 598 36.69 32.35 10.83
CA ASP A 598 37.06 33.03 12.07
C ASP A 598 36.19 34.29 12.31
N THR A 599 35.66 34.88 11.23
CA THR A 599 34.71 36.01 11.27
C THR A 599 33.24 35.58 11.42
N LEU A 600 32.94 34.29 11.25
CA LEU A 600 31.59 33.70 11.39
C LEU A 600 31.31 33.12 12.79
N ARG A 601 32.34 32.91 13.61
CA ARG A 601 32.25 32.49 15.03
C ARG A 601 32.12 33.70 15.95
#